data_AF-A0A2L2Z4Y4-F1
#
_entry.id   AF-A0A2L2Z4Y4-F1
#
_cell.length_a   1.000
_cell.length_b   1.000
_cell.length_c   1.000
_cell.angle_alpha   90.00
_cell.angle_beta   90.00
_cell.angle_gamma   90.00
#
_symmetry.space_group_name_H-M   'P 1'
#
loop_
_entity.id
_entity.type
_entity.pdbx_description
1 polymer ?
#
loop_
_entity_poly.entity_id
_entity_poly.type
_entity_poly.pdbx_seq_one_letter_code
_entity_poly.pdbx_strand_id
1 'polypeptide(L)'
;CNLKVYKDLRGKHTLTEFHSETDSVNRSPFVNLLHDYAEILLFDDFIARLGKEYKDERDKMGRFKVFQDNLKKIKFLNEHDKGTARNGLTHFADWTG
;
A
#
# COMPACT_ATOMS: atom_id res chain seq x y z
N CYS A 1 10.42 -5.76 5.41
CA CYS A 1 9.32 -4.79 5.31
C CYS A 1 8.11 -5.34 6.04
N ASN A 2 7.87 -4.87 7.25
CA ASN A 2 6.63 -5.15 7.97
C ASN A 2 5.65 -4.00 7.70
N LEU A 3 4.49 -4.33 7.14
CA LEU A 3 3.38 -3.40 6.92
C LEU A 3 2.44 -3.50 8.11
N LYS A 4 2.28 -2.43 8.89
CA LYS A 4 1.22 -2.35 9.90
C LYS A 4 0.07 -1.52 9.35
N VAL A 5 -1.07 -2.17 9.18
CA VAL A 5 -2.31 -1.54 8.75
C VAL A 5 -3.26 -1.53 9.94
N TYR A 6 -3.74 -0.35 10.29
CA TYR A 6 -4.75 -0.19 11.34
C TYR A 6 -6.09 0.14 10.70
N LYS A 7 -7.14 -0.50 11.20
CA LYS A 7 -8.52 -0.18 10.86
C LYS A 7 -9.06 0.78 11.91
N ASP A 8 -9.47 1.97 11.50
CA ASP A 8 -10.10 2.92 12.42
C ASP A 8 -11.54 2.51 12.78
N LEU A 9 -12.16 3.22 13.72
CA LEU A 9 -13.55 2.96 14.17
C LEU A 9 -14.59 3.15 13.05
N ARG A 10 -14.21 3.78 11.94
CA ARG A 10 -15.05 3.99 10.75
C ARG A 10 -14.78 2.95 9.68
N GLY A 11 -13.91 1.97 9.97
CA GLY A 11 -13.57 0.87 9.10
C GLY A 11 -12.51 1.17 8.06
N LYS A 12 -11.90 2.36 8.09
CA LYS A 12 -10.87 2.77 7.12
C LYS A 12 -9.53 2.16 7.51
N HIS A 13 -8.87 1.55 6.53
CA HIS A 13 -7.51 1.06 6.67
C HIS A 13 -6.51 2.19 6.42
N THR A 14 -5.65 2.46 7.40
CA THR A 14 -4.57 3.46 7.27
C THR A 14 -3.23 2.78 7.48
N LEU A 15 -2.28 3.08 6.60
CA LEU A 15 -0.89 2.75 6.81
C LEU A 15 -0.35 3.66 7.91
N THR A 16 -0.03 3.10 9.07
CA THR A 16 0.45 3.89 10.21
C THR A 16 1.96 3.77 10.41
N GLU A 17 2.54 2.61 10.12
CA GLU A 17 3.97 2.34 10.28
C GLU A 17 4.46 1.37 9.21
N PHE A 18 5.64 1.67 8.67
CA PHE A 18 6.35 0.80 7.74
C PHE A 18 7.77 0.62 8.27
N HIS A 19 8.12 -0.58 8.73
CA HIS A 19 9.51 -0.88 9.12
C HIS A 19 10.21 -1.60 7.97
N SER A 20 11.09 -0.88 7.29
CA SER A 20 12.17 -1.46 6.50
C SER A 20 13.20 -2.00 7.47
N GLU A 21 13.07 -3.27 7.88
CA GLU A 21 14.25 -4.00 8.33
C GLU A 21 15.22 -4.02 7.13
N THR A 22 16.37 -3.37 7.31
CA THR A 22 17.43 -3.24 6.31
C THR A 22 18.19 -4.54 6.06
N ASP A 23 17.86 -5.62 6.76
CA ASP A 23 18.58 -6.88 6.63
C ASP A 23 17.83 -7.82 5.68
N SER A 24 18.32 -7.82 4.44
CA SER A 24 17.74 -8.52 3.30
C SER A 24 18.05 -10.02 3.27
N VAL A 25 18.27 -10.66 4.43
CA VAL A 25 18.70 -12.07 4.47
C VAL A 25 17.79 -12.85 5.44
N ASN A 26 16.80 -13.54 4.89
CA ASN A 26 15.82 -14.44 5.55
C ASN A 26 14.63 -13.80 6.30
N ARG A 27 13.65 -13.26 5.55
CA ARG A 27 12.29 -13.08 6.10
C ARG A 27 11.54 -14.41 6.15
N SER A 28 10.94 -14.71 7.31
CA SER A 28 10.03 -15.85 7.46
C SER A 28 8.87 -15.77 6.46
N PRO A 29 8.40 -16.89 5.89
CA PRO A 29 7.21 -16.93 5.03
C PRO A 29 5.97 -16.27 5.65
N PHE A 30 5.84 -16.35 6.98
CA PHE A 30 4.76 -15.72 7.72
C PHE A 30 4.77 -14.18 7.61
N VAL A 31 5.95 -13.58 7.64
CA VAL A 31 6.11 -12.12 7.51
C VAL A 31 5.75 -11.65 6.11
N ASN A 32 6.10 -12.43 5.08
CA ASN A 32 5.73 -12.11 3.71
C ASN A 32 4.21 -12.24 3.51
N LEU A 33 3.59 -13.29 4.04
CA LEU A 33 2.13 -13.47 3.98
C LEU A 33 1.38 -12.31 4.64
N LEU A 34 1.83 -11.87 5.82
CA LEU A 34 1.24 -10.71 6.50
C LEU A 34 1.42 -9.42 5.71
N HIS A 35 2.56 -9.26 5.05
CA HIS A 35 2.83 -8.11 4.18
C HIS A 35 1.88 -8.08 2.99
N ASP A 36 1.76 -9.20 2.27
CA ASP A 36 0.88 -9.32 1.11
C ASP A 36 -0.59 -9.10 1.51
N TYR A 37 -1.01 -9.65 2.66
CA TYR A 37 -2.36 -9.44 3.20
C TYR A 37 -2.65 -7.97 3.53
N ALA A 38 -1.67 -7.26 4.09
CA ALA A 38 -1.80 -5.84 4.39
C ALA A 38 -1.95 -4.98 3.13
N GLU A 39 -1.20 -5.28 2.06
CA GLU A 39 -1.33 -4.56 0.77
C GLU A 39 -2.69 -4.80 0.13
N ILE A 40 -3.23 -6.03 0.21
CA ILE A 40 -4.57 -6.35 -0.27
C ILE A 40 -5.63 -5.53 0.49
N LEU A 41 -5.56 -5.49 1.83
CA LEU A 41 -6.51 -4.70 2.62
C LEU A 41 -6.48 -3.21 2.28
N LEU A 42 -5.29 -2.65 2.04
CA LEU A 42 -5.14 -1.25 1.62
C LEU A 42 -5.73 -1.02 0.23
N PHE A 43 -5.55 -1.96 -0.69
CA PHE A 43 -6.08 -1.86 -2.03
C PHE A 43 -7.61 -1.97 -2.05
N ASP A 44 -8.18 -2.90 -1.28
CA ASP A 44 -9.64 -3.02 -1.17
C ASP A 44 -10.27 -1.77 -0.51
N ASP A 45 -9.64 -1.20 0.52
CA ASP A 45 -10.07 0.09 1.11
C ASP A 45 -9.99 1.23 0.10
N PHE A 46 -8.91 1.28 -0.68
CA PHE A 46 -8.71 2.25 -1.75
C PHE A 46 -9.81 2.17 -2.81
N ILE A 47 -10.12 0.95 -3.28
CA ILE A 47 -11.19 0.71 -4.26
C ILE A 47 -12.52 1.18 -3.71
N ALA A 48 -12.89 0.73 -2.50
CA ALA A 48 -14.17 1.02 -1.90
C ALA A 48 -14.37 2.52 -1.65
N ARG A 49 -13.33 3.21 -1.15
CA ARG A 49 -13.42 4.64 -0.81
C ARG A 49 -13.44 5.55 -2.00
N LEU A 50 -12.76 5.18 -3.08
CA LEU A 50 -12.66 6.00 -4.29
C LEU A 50 -13.64 5.55 -5.38
N GLY A 51 -14.49 4.56 -5.10
CA GLY A 51 -15.45 4.01 -6.05
C GLY A 51 -14.78 3.49 -7.31
N LYS A 52 -13.63 2.83 -7.17
CA LYS A 52 -12.91 2.27 -8.33
C LYS A 52 -13.66 1.06 -8.86
N GLU A 53 -13.82 1.02 -10.18
CA GLU A 53 -14.34 -0.13 -10.89
C GLU A 53 -13.31 -0.56 -11.94
N TYR A 54 -13.14 -1.86 -12.10
CA TYR A 54 -12.21 -2.46 -13.04
C TYR A 54 -12.95 -3.38 -13.98
N LYS A 55 -12.45 -3.48 -15.22
CA LYS A 55 -13.15 -4.18 -16.29
C LYS A 55 -13.30 -5.68 -16.02
N ASP A 56 -12.24 -6.30 -15.51
CA ASP A 56 -12.19 -7.71 -15.13
C ASP A 56 -11.13 -7.93 -14.05
N GLU A 57 -11.03 -9.16 -13.54
CA GLU A 57 -10.04 -9.54 -12.53
C GLU A 57 -8.59 -9.37 -13.01
N ARG A 58 -8.33 -9.46 -14.33
CA ARG A 58 -6.98 -9.26 -14.87
C ARG A 58 -6.60 -7.78 -14.82
N ASP A 59 -7.52 -6.89 -15.16
CA ASP A 59 -7.35 -5.44 -15.00
C ASP A 59 -7.16 -5.09 -13.52
N LYS A 60 -8.01 -5.61 -12.63
CA LYS A 60 -7.87 -5.42 -11.17
C LYS A 60 -6.50 -5.87 -10.65
N MET A 61 -6.02 -7.03 -11.09
CA MET A 61 -4.69 -7.54 -10.74
C MET A 61 -3.55 -6.67 -11.29
N GLY A 62 -3.69 -6.15 -12.51
CA GLY A 62 -2.74 -5.19 -13.09
C GLY A 62 -2.68 -3.90 -12.28
N ARG A 63 -3.85 -3.38 -11.87
CA ARG A 63 -4.00 -2.18 -11.05
C ARG A 63 -3.43 -2.37 -9.65
N PHE A 64 -3.57 -3.57 -9.09
CA PHE A 64 -2.97 -3.91 -7.82
C PHE A 64 -1.44 -3.85 -7.87
N LYS A 65 -0.79 -4.36 -8.93
CA LYS A 65 0.68 -4.26 -9.09
C LYS A 65 1.15 -2.81 -9.16
N VAL A 66 0.45 -1.98 -9.93
CA VAL A 66 0.74 -0.54 -10.02
C VAL A 66 0.57 0.14 -8.65
N PHE A 67 -0.48 -0.23 -7.92
CA PHE A 67 -0.74 0.24 -6.56
C PHE A 67 0.39 -0.12 -5.59
N GLN A 68 0.90 -1.36 -5.62
CA GLN A 68 2.04 -1.78 -4.81
C GLN A 68 3.30 -0.95 -5.11
N ASP A 69 3.58 -0.67 -6.38
CA ASP A 69 4.75 0.13 -6.75
C ASP A 69 4.61 1.60 -6.35
N ASN A 70 3.40 2.16 -6.50
CA ASN A 70 3.11 3.52 -6.04
C ASN A 70 3.14 3.63 -4.50
N LEU A 71 2.73 2.59 -3.77
CA LEU A 71 2.89 2.52 -2.30
C LEU A 71 4.37 2.61 -1.91
N LYS A 72 5.26 1.86 -2.59
CA LYS A 72 6.72 1.93 -2.36
C LYS A 72 7.27 3.32 -2.66
N LYS A 73 6.78 3.99 -3.72
CA LYS A 73 7.20 5.35 -4.09
C LYS A 73 6.73 6.38 -3.07
N ILE A 74 5.46 6.34 -2.67
CA ILE A 74 4.90 7.20 -1.61
C ILE A 74 5.73 7.05 -0.33
N LYS A 75 6.10 5.81 0.03
CA LYS A 75 6.97 5.52 1.16
C LYS A 75 8.35 6.18 1.00
N PHE A 76 9.04 5.91 -0.11
CA PHE A 76 10.37 6.48 -0.35
C PHE A 76 10.37 8.00 -0.22
N LEU A 77 9.35 8.66 -0.81
CA LEU A 77 9.18 10.10 -0.71
C LEU A 77 8.93 10.54 0.73
N ASN A 78 8.02 9.90 1.48
CA ASN A 78 7.73 10.28 2.86
C ASN A 78 8.91 10.10 3.82
N GLU A 79 9.78 9.12 3.58
CA GLU A 79 10.98 8.88 4.41
C GLU A 79 12.12 9.87 4.11
N HIS A 80 12.21 10.36 2.87
CA HIS A 80 13.31 11.23 2.43
C HIS A 80 12.90 12.71 2.32
N ASP A 81 11.60 13.03 2.41
CA ASP A 81 11.10 14.39 2.40
C ASP A 81 11.28 15.01 3.80
N LYS A 82 11.93 16.19 3.86
CA LYS A 82 12.32 16.88 5.10
C LYS A 82 11.14 17.61 5.78
N GLY A 83 9.94 17.06 5.67
CA GLY A 83 8.71 17.61 6.25
C GLY A 83 7.97 18.63 5.39
N THR A 84 8.27 18.71 4.09
CA THR A 84 7.61 19.65 3.16
C THR A 84 6.28 19.13 2.60
N ALA A 85 6.12 17.82 2.39
CA ALA A 85 4.83 17.21 2.04
C ALA A 85 4.71 15.78 2.60
N ARG A 86 3.50 15.41 3.03
CA ARG A 86 3.15 14.01 3.34
C ARG A 86 2.36 13.44 2.16
N ASN A 87 2.99 12.57 1.38
CA ASN A 87 2.37 11.87 0.26
C ASN A 87 1.41 10.81 0.79
N GLY A 88 0.13 10.91 0.40
CA GLY A 88 -0.92 9.96 0.77
C GLY A 88 -1.38 9.12 -0.42
N LEU A 89 -2.27 8.15 -0.16
CA LEU A 89 -3.01 7.46 -1.20
C LEU A 89 -3.98 8.43 -1.88
N THR A 90 -3.68 8.81 -3.12
CA THR A 90 -4.53 9.68 -3.96
C THR A 90 -5.30 8.87 -4.97
N HIS A 91 -6.25 9.47 -5.69
CA HIS A 91 -7.01 8.81 -6.76
C HIS A 91 -6.15 8.23 -7.89
N PHE A 92 -4.87 8.60 -7.98
CA PHE A 92 -3.94 8.14 -9.01
C PHE A 92 -3.03 7.00 -8.53
N ALA A 93 -3.24 6.47 -7.32
CA ALA A 93 -2.38 5.44 -6.75
C ALA A 93 -2.37 4.13 -7.55
N ASP A 94 -3.34 3.88 -8.43
CA ASP A 94 -3.42 2.70 -9.31
C ASP A 94 -3.07 3.01 -10.79
N TRP A 95 -2.51 4.19 -11.07
CA TRP A 95 -2.12 4.62 -12.41
C TRP A 95 -0.60 4.67 -12.54
N THR A 96 -0.10 4.22 -13.69
CA THR A 96 1.30 4.46 -14.09
C THR A 96 1.39 5.90 -14.56
N GLY A 97 2.24 6.70 -13.91
CA GLY A 97 2.60 8.03 -14.39
C GLY A 97 3.53 7.98 -15.59
#